data_AF-A0A2V1B8R1-F1
#
_entry.id   AF-A0A2V1B8R1-F1
#
_cell.length_a   1.000
_cell.length_b   1.000
_cell.length_c   1.000
_cell.angle_alpha   90.00
_cell.angle_beta   90.00
_cell.angle_gamma   90.00
#
_symmetry.space_group_name_H-M   'P 1'
#
loop_
_entity.id
_entity.type
_entity.pdbx_description
1 polymer ?
#
loop_
_entity_poly.entity_id
_entity_poly.type
_entity_poly.pdbx_seq_one_letter_code
_entity_poly.pdbx_strand_id
1 'polypeptide(L)'
;NPRFLGHDNVLDEMHRRLKPFGPTGIIQQQACVAHGIGGVGKTQLALALEYTYRFRYEYTHVFWIRAESNLELATSFGTLARDLMPTTASQDQNRNIELVRDWLVRSTPLSCRIEEEN
;
A
#
# COMPACT_ATOMS: atom_id res chain seq x y z
N ASN A 1 2.33 7.15 -22.58
CA ASN A 1 1.26 6.37 -23.23
C ASN A 1 0.08 7.31 -23.48
N PRO A 2 -0.41 7.53 -24.71
CA PRO A 2 -1.30 8.64 -25.06
C PRO A 2 -2.75 8.56 -24.53
N ARG A 3 -3.12 7.48 -23.82
CA ARG A 3 -4.48 7.24 -23.32
C ARG A 3 -4.79 7.83 -21.94
N PHE A 4 -3.83 8.48 -21.28
CA PHE A 4 -3.99 8.97 -19.89
C PHE A 4 -4.20 10.48 -19.78
N LEU A 5 -4.45 11.16 -20.90
CA LEU A 5 -4.81 12.58 -20.91
C LEU A 5 -6.17 12.75 -20.24
N GLY A 6 -6.19 13.27 -19.00
CA GLY A 6 -7.42 13.61 -18.27
C GLY A 6 -7.57 13.00 -16.87
N HIS A 7 -6.66 12.13 -16.42
CA HIS A 7 -6.68 11.58 -15.05
C HIS A 7 -5.64 12.19 -14.11
N ASP A 8 -4.85 13.17 -14.56
CA ASP A 8 -3.83 13.83 -13.73
C ASP A 8 -4.45 14.43 -12.46
N ASN A 9 -5.62 15.05 -12.57
CA ASN A 9 -6.37 15.57 -11.43
C ASN A 9 -6.80 14.48 -10.42
N VAL A 10 -7.13 13.28 -10.88
CA VAL A 10 -7.49 12.13 -10.03
C VAL A 10 -6.25 11.59 -9.33
N LEU A 11 -5.12 11.48 -10.05
CA LEU A 11 -3.86 11.03 -9.47
C LEU A 11 -3.34 12.02 -8.42
N ASP A 12 -3.46 13.32 -8.67
CA ASP A 12 -3.08 14.37 -7.72
C ASP A 12 -4.00 14.40 -6.49
N GLU A 13 -5.30 14.15 -6.66
CA GLU A 13 -6.24 14.00 -5.55
C GLU A 13 -5.94 12.76 -4.71
N MET A 14 -5.68 11.61 -5.36
CA MET A 14 -5.22 10.39 -4.68
C MET A 14 -3.95 10.66 -3.90
N HIS A 15 -2.98 11.34 -4.52
CA HIS A 15 -1.72 11.69 -3.88
C HIS A 15 -1.93 12.56 -2.65
N ARG A 16 -2.77 13.60 -2.75
CA ARG A 16 -3.06 14.50 -1.63
C ARG A 16 -3.68 13.77 -0.44
N ARG A 17 -4.54 12.79 -0.69
CA ARG A 17 -5.18 11.98 0.36
C ARG A 17 -4.26 10.92 0.94
N LEU A 18 -3.38 10.35 0.13
CA LEU A 18 -2.44 9.31 0.54
C LEU A 18 -1.15 9.86 1.16
N LYS A 19 -0.95 11.19 1.20
CA LYS A 19 0.20 11.79 1.86
C LYS A 19 0.17 11.49 3.37
N PRO A 20 1.25 10.93 3.93
CA PRO A 20 1.31 10.47 5.32
C PRO A 20 1.39 11.61 6.36
N PHE A 21 1.41 12.87 5.93
CA PHE A 21 1.58 14.03 6.82
C PHE A 21 0.27 14.80 6.97
N GLY A 22 -0.40 14.60 8.12
CA GLY A 22 -1.35 15.58 8.61
C GLY A 22 -0.61 16.87 9.04
N PRO A 23 -1.30 18.02 9.11
CA PRO A 23 -0.70 19.30 9.53
C PRO A 23 -0.06 19.30 10.93
N THR A 24 -0.25 18.23 11.71
CA THR A 24 0.25 18.05 13.07
C THR A 24 1.51 17.17 13.16
N GLY A 25 2.07 16.67 12.05
CA GLY A 25 3.27 15.83 12.06
C GLY A 25 3.06 14.39 12.54
N ILE A 26 1.82 13.99 12.80
CA ILE A 26 1.46 12.61 13.17
C ILE A 26 1.29 11.79 11.89
N ILE A 27 2.02 10.67 11.79
CA ILE A 27 1.83 9.69 10.72
C ILE A 27 0.49 8.98 10.96
N GLN A 28 -0.46 9.17 10.06
CA GLN A 28 -1.77 8.50 10.10
C GLN A 28 -1.90 7.53 8.93
N GLN A 29 -2.55 6.39 9.18
CA GLN A 29 -2.93 5.46 8.13
C GLN A 29 -3.96 6.14 7.22
N GLN A 30 -3.57 6.43 5.99
CA GLN A 30 -4.46 6.98 4.97
C GLN A 30 -4.96 5.86 4.06
N ALA A 31 -6.24 5.91 3.72
CA ALA A 31 -6.86 4.97 2.79
C ALA A 31 -7.61 5.74 1.70
N CYS A 32 -7.42 5.32 0.46
CA CYS A 32 -8.16 5.84 -0.68
C CYS A 32 -8.89 4.68 -1.36
N VAL A 33 -10.20 4.82 -1.58
CA VAL A 33 -11.01 3.84 -2.29
C VAL A 33 -11.34 4.40 -3.67
N ALA A 34 -10.80 3.77 -4.71
CA ALA A 34 -11.08 4.11 -6.09
C ALA A 34 -12.30 3.32 -6.59
N HIS A 35 -13.48 3.95 -6.65
CA HIS A 35 -14.69 3.33 -7.21
C HIS A 35 -15.11 4.03 -8.51
N GLY A 36 -15.59 3.27 -9.49
CA GLY A 36 -16.08 3.78 -10.77
C GLY A 36 -17.35 3.06 -11.20
N ILE A 37 -18.24 3.78 -11.88
CA ILE A 37 -19.48 3.22 -12.45
C ILE A 37 -19.06 2.33 -13.64
N GLY A 38 -19.61 1.12 -13.68
CA GLY A 38 -19.04 -0.05 -14.38
C GLY A 38 -18.69 0.11 -15.87
N GLY A 39 -17.73 -0.70 -16.33
CA GLY A 39 -17.52 -1.00 -17.76
C GLY A 39 -16.07 -0.99 -18.23
N VAL A 40 -15.15 -0.34 -17.51
CA VAL A 40 -13.74 -0.26 -17.90
C VAL A 40 -12.88 -0.85 -16.80
N GLY A 41 -12.90 -2.18 -16.66
CA GLY A 41 -12.02 -2.95 -15.75
C GLY A 41 -10.51 -2.85 -16.05
N LYS A 42 -10.08 -1.74 -16.65
CA LYS A 42 -8.71 -1.43 -17.06
C LYS A 42 -8.21 -0.12 -16.44
N THR A 43 -9.09 0.73 -15.90
CA THR A 43 -8.68 2.06 -15.42
C THR A 43 -8.15 2.04 -13.98
N GLN A 44 -8.71 1.25 -13.06
CA GLN A 44 -8.24 1.25 -11.67
C GLN A 44 -6.81 0.69 -11.52
N LEU A 45 -6.52 -0.46 -12.14
CA LEU A 45 -5.16 -1.02 -12.15
C LEU A 45 -4.19 -0.11 -12.91
N ALA A 46 -4.63 0.49 -14.02
CA ALA A 46 -3.81 1.42 -14.78
C ALA A 46 -3.51 2.71 -14.01
N LEU A 47 -4.49 3.27 -13.30
CA LEU A 47 -4.32 4.43 -12.42
C LEU A 47 -3.42 4.11 -11.24
N ALA A 48 -3.63 2.97 -10.58
CA ALA A 48 -2.77 2.54 -9.49
C ALA A 48 -1.33 2.29 -9.96
N LEU A 49 -1.15 1.70 -11.15
CA LEU A 49 0.17 1.48 -11.73
C LEU A 49 0.85 2.80 -12.10
N GLU A 50 0.11 3.73 -12.70
CA GLU A 50 0.61 5.06 -13.04
C GLU A 50 0.94 5.88 -11.79
N TYR A 51 0.07 5.84 -10.77
CA TYR A 51 0.30 6.45 -9.47
C TYR A 51 1.59 5.91 -8.86
N THR A 52 1.69 4.58 -8.76
CA THR A 52 2.88 3.91 -8.24
C THR A 52 4.11 4.31 -9.04
N TYR A 53 4.03 4.35 -10.37
CA TYR A 53 5.16 4.73 -11.21
C TYR A 53 5.61 6.18 -10.97
N ARG A 54 4.68 7.12 -10.85
CA ARG A 54 4.96 8.55 -10.62
C ARG A 54 5.52 8.83 -9.22
N PHE A 55 4.92 8.20 -8.20
CA PHE A 55 5.20 8.51 -6.78
C PHE A 55 5.97 7.40 -6.04
N ARG A 56 6.51 6.39 -6.74
CA ARG A 56 7.25 5.27 -6.12
C ARG A 56 8.35 5.69 -5.16
N TYR A 57 8.98 6.84 -5.40
CA TYR A 57 10.10 7.31 -4.57
C TYR A 57 9.65 7.86 -3.21
N GLU A 58 8.36 8.12 -3.02
CA GLU A 58 7.81 8.57 -1.73
C GLU A 58 7.40 7.41 -0.81
N TYR A 59 7.42 6.17 -1.30
CA TYR A 59 7.05 4.98 -0.55
C TYR A 59 8.25 4.04 -0.41
N THR A 60 8.53 3.58 0.81
CA THR A 60 9.60 2.61 1.07
C THR A 60 9.24 1.22 0.54
N HIS A 61 7.96 0.84 0.64
CA HIS A 61 7.47 -0.47 0.22
C HIS A 61 6.11 -0.32 -0.48
N VAL A 62 5.92 -1.06 -1.58
CA VAL A 62 4.65 -1.11 -2.32
C VAL A 62 4.27 -2.57 -2.52
N PHE A 63 3.05 -2.93 -2.12
CA PHE A 63 2.54 -4.29 -2.22
C PHE A 63 1.24 -4.33 -3.03
N TRP A 64 1.10 -5.36 -3.87
CA TRP A 64 -0.12 -5.64 -4.62
C TRP A 64 -0.80 -6.85 -4.00
N ILE A 65 -2.00 -6.66 -3.45
CA ILE A 65 -2.75 -7.70 -2.74
C ILE A 65 -4.08 -7.90 -3.45
N ARG A 66 -4.39 -9.16 -3.78
CA ARG A 66 -5.70 -9.56 -4.30
C ARG A 66 -6.66 -9.67 -3.12
N ALA A 67 -7.81 -8.99 -3.20
CA ALA A 67 -8.79 -8.92 -2.11
C ALA A 67 -10.21 -9.25 -2.59
N GLU A 68 -10.36 -9.89 -3.75
CA GLU A 68 -11.68 -10.25 -4.29
C GLU A 68 -12.38 -11.35 -3.47
N SER A 69 -11.63 -12.18 -2.76
CA SER A 69 -12.14 -13.20 -1.84
C SER A 69 -11.23 -13.42 -0.63
N ASN A 70 -11.77 -13.95 0.47
CA ASN A 70 -10.96 -14.28 1.66
C ASN A 70 -9.83 -15.26 1.34
N LEU A 71 -10.05 -16.19 0.41
CA LEU A 71 -9.05 -17.16 -0.02
C LEU A 71 -7.91 -16.49 -0.80
N GLU A 72 -8.23 -15.61 -1.76
CA GLU A 72 -7.21 -14.86 -2.52
C GLU A 72 -6.44 -13.88 -1.63
N LEU A 73 -7.13 -13.28 -0.65
CA LEU A 73 -6.51 -12.42 0.34
C LEU A 73 -5.50 -13.20 1.18
N ALA A 74 -5.92 -14.32 1.78
CA ALA A 74 -5.04 -15.16 2.58
C ALA A 74 -3.86 -15.70 1.77
N THR A 75 -4.09 -16.06 0.51
CA THR A 75 -3.03 -16.51 -0.41
C THR A 75 -2.03 -15.40 -0.73
N SER A 76 -2.51 -14.17 -0.96
CA SER A 76 -1.66 -13.00 -1.21
C SER A 76 -0.81 -12.65 0.01
N PHE A 77 -1.41 -12.64 1.21
CA PHE A 77 -0.66 -12.45 2.46
C PHE A 77 0.36 -13.56 2.72
N GLY A 78 0.01 -14.81 2.42
CA GLY A 78 0.94 -15.93 2.53
C GLY A 78 2.15 -15.81 1.59
N THR A 79 1.93 -15.30 0.38
CA THR A 79 3.02 -15.01 -0.57
C THR A 79 3.89 -13.86 -0.06
N LEU A 80 3.25 -12.78 0.39
CA LEU A 80 3.94 -11.62 0.95
C LEU A 80 4.78 -11.97 2.19
N ALA A 81 4.29 -12.87 3.05
CA ALA A 81 5.04 -13.36 4.20
C ALA A 81 6.33 -14.09 3.78
N ARG A 82 6.27 -14.88 2.70
CA ARG A 82 7.44 -15.60 2.17
C ARG A 82 8.46 -14.65 1.54
N ASP A 83 7.98 -13.60 0.88
CA ASP A 83 8.85 -12.61 0.25
C ASP A 83 9.55 -11.73 1.29
N LEU A 84 8.84 -11.32 2.36
CA LEU A 84 9.38 -10.47 3.42
C LEU A 84 10.19 -11.25 4.47
N MET A 85 9.75 -12.47 4.79
CA MET A 85 10.26 -13.27 5.93
C MET A 85 10.36 -14.76 5.55
N PRO A 86 11.21 -15.13 4.58
CA PRO A 86 11.28 -16.49 4.04
C PRO A 86 11.64 -17.54 5.09
N THR A 87 12.37 -17.15 6.15
CA THR A 87 12.78 -18.04 7.25
C THR A 87 11.71 -18.27 8.30
N THR A 88 10.67 -17.42 8.34
CA THR A 88 9.62 -17.45 9.38
C THR A 88 8.25 -17.83 8.82
N ALA A 89 8.05 -17.63 7.52
CA ALA A 89 6.83 -18.02 6.84
C ALA A 89 6.61 -19.55 6.92
N SER A 90 5.35 -19.95 7.12
CA SER A 90 4.95 -21.35 7.29
C SER A 90 3.90 -21.78 6.27
N GLN A 91 3.44 -23.04 6.33
CA GLN A 91 2.28 -23.49 5.56
C GLN A 91 0.94 -22.97 6.12
N ASP A 92 0.92 -22.50 7.36
CA ASP A 92 -0.26 -21.90 7.98
C ASP A 92 -0.46 -20.46 7.48
N GLN A 93 -1.56 -20.26 6.75
CA GLN A 93 -1.92 -18.96 6.19
C GLN A 93 -2.29 -17.94 7.27
N ASN A 94 -2.98 -18.35 8.35
CA ASN A 94 -3.37 -17.44 9.43
C ASN A 94 -2.12 -16.91 10.14
N ARG A 95 -1.16 -17.80 10.40
CA ARG A 95 0.12 -17.39 10.99
C ARG A 95 0.87 -16.40 10.10
N ASN A 96 0.88 -16.63 8.79
CA ASN A 96 1.52 -15.73 7.83
C ASN A 96 0.84 -14.35 7.77
N ILE A 97 -0.49 -14.28 7.88
CA ILE A 97 -1.24 -13.02 7.96
C ILE A 97 -0.84 -12.22 9.19
N GLU A 98 -0.77 -12.86 10.37
CA GLU A 98 -0.31 -12.22 11.61
C GLU A 98 1.13 -11.70 11.48
N LEU A 99 2.03 -12.50 10.94
CA LEU A 99 3.43 -12.10 10.75
C LEU A 99 3.56 -10.86 9.86
N VAL A 100 2.83 -10.80 8.75
CA VAL A 100 2.83 -9.64 7.85
C VAL A 100 2.23 -8.42 8.55
N ARG A 101 1.13 -8.60 9.30
CA ARG A 101 0.53 -7.51 10.08
C ARG A 101 1.52 -6.92 11.08
N ASP A 102 2.20 -7.78 11.86
CA ASP A 102 3.20 -7.35 12.84
C ASP A 102 4.40 -6.67 12.17
N TRP A 103 4.80 -7.16 10.99
CA TRP A 103 5.83 -6.51 10.20
C TRP A 103 5.40 -5.11 9.75
N LEU A 104 4.18 -4.94 9.21
CA LEU A 104 3.66 -3.65 8.75
C LEU A 104 3.59 -2.61 9.87
N VAL A 105 3.23 -3.01 11.08
CA VAL A 105 3.17 -2.12 12.25
C VAL A 105 4.57 -1.66 12.67
N ARG A 106 5.59 -2.52 12.54
CA ARG A 106 6.97 -2.18 12.90
C ARG A 106 7.72 -1.43 11.80
N SER A 107 7.38 -1.67 10.54
CA SER A 107 8.08 -1.12 9.38
C SER A 107 7.61 0.28 9.00
N THR A 108 6.49 0.77 9.57
CA THR A 108 6.15 2.19 9.48
C THR A 108 7.21 3.00 10.24
N PRO A 109 7.99 3.87 9.56
CA PRO A 109 9.00 4.67 10.23
C PRO A 109 8.29 5.62 11.20
N LEU A 110 8.36 5.32 12.49
CA LEU A 110 8.09 6.29 13.55
C LEU A 110 9.19 7.36 13.47
N SER A 111 9.05 8.31 12.54
CA SER A 111 9.87 9.53 12.55
C SER A 111 9.40 10.45 13.67
N CYS A 112 9.64 10.02 14.91
CA CYS A 112 9.89 10.88 16.04
C CYS A 112 10.70 10.06 17.06
N ARG A 113 11.95 9.76 16.70
CA ARG A 113 12.99 9.57 17.70
C ARG A 113 13.65 10.93 17.82
N ILE A 114 13.13 11.77 18.73
CA ILE A 114 13.92 12.88 19.24
C ILE A 114 14.99 12.19 20.08
N GLU A 115 16.18 12.00 19.50
CA GLU A 115 17.36 11.76 20.29
C GLU A 115 17.65 13.08 21.02
N GLU A 116 17.13 13.21 22.24
CA GLU A 116 17.71 14.15 23.21
C GLU A 116 19.08 13.60 23.58
N GLU A 117 20.11 13.97 22.83
CA GLU A 117 21.51 13.87 23.27
C GLU A 117 21.74 14.89 24.39
N ASN A 118 22.19 14.39 25.54
CA ASN A 118 22.81 15.15 26.62
C ASN A 118 24.18 14.55 26.93
#